data_AF-A0A7X5ZFM6-F1
#
_entry.id   AF-A0A7X5ZFM6-F1
#
_cell.length_a   1.000
_cell.length_b   1.000
_cell.length_c   1.000
_cell.angle_alpha   90.00
_cell.angle_beta   90.00
_cell.angle_gamma   90.00
#
_symmetry.space_group_name_H-M   'P 1'
#
loop_
_entity.id
_entity.type
_entity.pdbx_description
1 polymer ?
#
loop_
_entity_poly.entity_id
_entity_poly.type
_entity_poly.pdbx_seq_one_letter_code
_entity_poly.pdbx_strand_id
1 'polypeptide(L)'
;MTSGTETPIAERDWPPTDDDVNAERNPTRKAVLIAMRSLLTGEPAPKPINRGKRSVVALANESGVGRTRLVRGALSDLADWMDRAVAKQDEVVTPQEHQWSKKLNAMHERVLNAERKYEEARDKRKDLEAVVQALAEQLQVSIRDRARLQGKLDRMAKKGAGLRSLNEPSSP
;
A
#
# COMPACT_ATOMS: atom_id res chain seq x y z
N MET A 1 -16.50 28.09 -3.12
CA MET A 1 -15.64 28.90 -2.21
C MET A 1 -16.46 29.14 -0.95
N THR A 2 -16.38 28.24 0.02
CA THR A 2 -17.02 28.42 1.32
C THR A 2 -15.99 29.04 2.24
N SER A 3 -16.19 30.33 2.51
CA SER A 3 -15.45 31.11 3.50
C SER A 3 -15.52 30.39 4.84
N GLY A 4 -14.48 29.64 5.18
CA GLY A 4 -14.36 28.96 6.46
C GLY A 4 -14.20 30.02 7.53
N THR A 5 -15.24 30.24 8.33
CA THR A 5 -15.09 30.85 9.65
C THR A 5 -14.13 29.96 10.43
N GLU A 6 -12.89 30.42 10.61
CA GLU A 6 -11.92 29.75 11.48
C GLU A 6 -12.56 29.61 12.86
N THR A 7 -12.92 28.38 13.23
CA THR A 7 -13.46 28.10 14.56
C THR A 7 -12.38 28.48 15.55
N PRO A 8 -12.64 29.35 16.54
CA PRO A 8 -11.63 29.70 17.53
C PRO A 8 -11.16 28.45 18.25
N ILE A 9 -9.86 28.37 18.59
CA ILE A 9 -9.25 27.19 19.22
C ILE A 9 -10.03 26.73 20.47
N ALA A 10 -10.64 27.69 21.19
CA ALA A 10 -11.47 27.47 22.37
C ALA A 10 -12.72 26.60 22.12
N GLU A 11 -13.20 26.50 20.88
CA GLU A 11 -14.44 25.78 20.51
C GLU A 11 -14.16 24.49 19.71
N ARG A 12 -12.88 24.09 19.59
CA ARG A 12 -12.50 22.91 18.82
C ARG A 12 -12.51 21.65 19.69
N ASP A 13 -13.21 20.63 19.18
CA ASP A 13 -13.36 19.31 19.83
C ASP A 13 -12.70 18.17 19.04
N TRP A 14 -12.05 18.47 17.92
CA TRP A 14 -11.39 17.50 17.03
C TRP A 14 -9.88 17.70 17.01
N PRO A 15 -9.09 16.66 16.67
CA PRO A 15 -7.64 16.77 16.53
C PRO A 15 -7.21 17.87 15.54
N PRO A 16 -6.02 18.47 15.71
CA PRO A 16 -5.52 19.48 14.79
C PRO A 16 -5.35 18.93 13.37
N THR A 17 -5.78 19.71 12.37
CA THR A 17 -5.64 19.37 10.95
C THR A 17 -4.30 19.82 10.37
N ASP A 18 -3.96 19.37 9.16
CA ASP A 18 -2.79 19.84 8.43
C ASP A 18 -2.83 21.35 8.17
N ASP A 19 -4.01 21.89 7.90
CA ASP A 19 -4.20 23.32 7.66
C ASP A 19 -3.90 24.14 8.93
N ASP A 20 -4.33 23.64 10.10
CA ASP A 20 -4.03 24.28 11.40
C ASP A 20 -2.53 24.33 11.69
N VAL A 21 -1.84 23.22 11.42
CA VAL A 21 -0.39 23.10 11.60
C VAL A 21 0.37 24.00 10.62
N ASN A 22 -0.13 24.14 9.40
CA ASN A 22 0.51 24.94 8.36
C ASN A 22 0.25 26.44 8.50
N ALA A 23 -0.92 26.82 9.03
CA ALA A 23 -1.28 28.21 9.33
C ALA A 23 -0.47 28.77 10.51
N GLU A 24 -0.08 27.93 11.47
CA GLU A 24 0.67 28.35 12.66
C GLU A 24 2.11 28.79 12.31
N ARG A 25 2.40 30.06 12.60
CA ARG A 25 3.70 30.69 12.33
C ARG A 25 4.70 30.45 13.46
N ASN A 26 4.23 30.26 14.69
CA ASN A 26 5.12 30.07 15.82
C ASN A 26 5.65 28.61 15.84
N PRO A 27 6.97 28.39 15.74
CA PRO A 27 7.55 27.05 15.64
C PRO A 27 7.28 26.20 16.90
N THR A 28 7.19 26.84 18.07
CA THR A 28 6.90 26.13 19.32
C THR A 28 5.45 25.67 19.39
N ARG A 29 4.50 26.53 18.97
CA ARG A 29 3.08 26.15 18.88
C ARG A 29 2.86 25.08 17.82
N LYS A 30 3.51 25.23 16.67
CA LYS A 30 3.48 24.24 15.59
C LYS A 30 3.95 22.85 16.06
N ALA A 31 5.04 22.78 16.83
CA ALA A 31 5.51 21.52 17.41
C ALA A 31 4.47 20.89 18.37
N VAL A 32 3.78 21.71 19.16
CA VAL A 32 2.69 21.24 20.04
C VAL A 32 1.49 20.75 19.23
N LEU A 33 1.11 21.42 18.15
CA LEU A 33 0.02 20.97 17.27
C LEU A 33 0.34 19.64 16.59
N ILE A 34 1.58 19.49 16.10
CA ILE A 34 2.06 18.22 15.51
C ILE A 34 2.02 17.10 16.55
N ALA A 35 2.51 17.38 17.77
CA ALA A 35 2.48 16.42 18.88
C ALA A 35 1.05 16.06 19.30
N MET A 36 0.14 17.04 19.37
CA MET A 36 -1.26 16.83 19.70
C MET A 36 -1.94 15.95 18.65
N ARG A 37 -1.71 16.22 17.37
CA ARG A 37 -2.20 15.37 16.28
C ARG A 37 -1.64 13.95 16.41
N SER A 38 -0.31 13.81 16.58
CA SER A 38 0.37 12.52 16.75
C SER A 38 -0.23 11.68 17.88
N LEU A 39 -0.55 12.28 19.03
CA LEU A 39 -1.12 11.56 20.17
C LEU A 39 -2.61 11.21 20.01
N LEU A 40 -3.37 12.01 19.27
CA LEU A 40 -4.81 11.81 19.09
C LEU A 40 -5.14 10.89 17.90
N THR A 41 -4.41 11.01 16.79
CA THR A 41 -4.64 10.24 15.56
C THR A 41 -3.65 9.10 15.36
N GLY A 42 -2.49 9.14 16.03
CA GLY A 42 -1.38 8.21 15.79
C GLY A 42 -0.47 8.61 14.63
N GLU A 43 -0.70 9.76 14.00
CA GLU A 43 0.03 10.23 12.82
C GLU A 43 0.54 11.68 12.98
N PRO A 44 1.85 11.94 12.83
CA PRO A 44 2.94 10.97 12.69
C PRO A 44 3.06 10.07 13.93
N ALA A 45 3.71 8.92 13.81
CA ALA A 45 3.80 7.95 14.91
C ALA A 45 4.41 8.60 16.17
N PRO A 46 3.70 8.59 17.32
CA PRO A 46 4.21 9.21 18.54
C PRO A 46 5.46 8.49 19.05
N LYS A 47 6.28 9.21 19.81
CA LYS A 47 7.47 8.62 20.46
C LYS A 47 7.08 7.37 21.24
N PRO A 48 7.94 6.33 21.28
CA PRO A 48 7.61 5.05 21.93
C PRO A 48 7.07 5.18 23.36
N ILE A 49 7.60 6.13 24.13
CA ILE A 49 7.24 6.39 25.53
C ILE A 49 5.81 6.95 25.67
N ASN A 50 5.27 7.57 24.62
CA ASN A 50 3.98 8.27 24.62
C ASN A 50 2.89 7.54 23.81
N ARG A 51 3.18 6.36 23.25
CA ARG A 51 2.18 5.58 22.49
C ARG A 51 0.95 5.29 23.35
N GLY A 52 -0.22 5.62 22.82
CA GLY A 52 -1.51 5.43 23.49
C GLY A 52 -1.79 6.39 24.66
N LYS A 53 -0.89 7.34 24.95
CA LYS A 53 -1.09 8.32 26.03
C LYS A 53 -1.74 9.59 25.47
N ARG A 54 -2.93 9.91 25.98
CA ARG A 54 -3.68 11.12 25.62
C ARG A 54 -3.77 12.05 26.82
N SER A 55 -2.67 12.74 27.12
CA SER A 55 -2.59 13.68 28.26
C SER A 55 -1.66 14.84 27.98
N VAL A 56 -1.88 15.96 28.67
CA VAL A 56 -1.00 17.15 28.62
C VAL A 56 0.46 16.83 28.97
N VAL A 57 0.70 15.81 29.80
CA VAL A 57 2.06 15.35 30.12
C VAL A 57 2.73 14.67 28.92
N ALA A 58 1.99 13.81 28.22
CA ALA A 58 2.48 13.19 26.99
C ALA A 58 2.72 14.24 25.91
N LEU A 59 1.84 15.25 25.80
CA LEU A 59 1.97 16.37 24.88
C LEU A 59 3.24 17.18 25.12
N ALA A 60 3.56 17.49 26.38
CA ALA A 60 4.79 18.16 26.78
C ALA A 60 6.03 17.36 26.32
N ASN A 61 6.04 16.06 26.59
CA ASN A 61 7.15 15.16 26.23
C ASN A 61 7.30 14.98 24.71
N GLU A 62 6.18 14.93 24.00
CA GLU A 62 6.14 14.75 22.55
C GLU A 62 6.65 16.01 21.83
N SER A 63 6.14 17.17 22.23
CA SER A 63 6.51 18.48 21.66
C SER A 63 7.86 19.03 22.14
N GLY A 64 8.43 18.48 23.22
CA GLY A 64 9.66 19.00 23.83
C GLY A 64 9.45 20.32 24.59
N VAL A 65 8.20 20.68 24.88
CA VAL A 65 7.85 21.91 25.59
C VAL A 65 7.60 21.63 27.06
N GLY A 66 8.11 22.49 27.95
CA GLY A 66 7.90 22.34 29.39
C GLY A 66 6.42 22.37 29.78
N ARG A 67 5.98 21.40 30.61
CA ARG A 67 4.59 21.25 31.08
C ARG A 67 3.99 22.54 31.64
N THR A 68 4.77 23.36 32.36
CA THR A 68 4.28 24.63 32.92
C THR A 68 3.81 25.61 31.84
N ARG A 69 4.43 25.61 30.66
CA ARG A 69 4.00 26.46 29.53
C ARG A 69 2.66 26.02 28.95
N LEU A 70 2.36 24.72 29.02
CA LEU A 70 1.11 24.10 28.57
C LEU A 70 0.00 24.16 29.63
N VAL A 71 0.30 24.25 30.92
CA VAL A 71 -0.74 24.26 31.97
C VAL A 71 -1.07 25.67 32.45
N ARG A 72 -0.09 26.58 32.48
CA ARG A 72 -0.25 27.95 33.03
C ARG A 72 0.41 29.04 32.20
N GLY A 73 0.89 28.70 31.01
CA GLY A 73 1.66 29.61 30.17
C GLY A 73 0.96 29.91 28.84
N ALA A 74 1.72 30.49 27.92
CA ALA A 74 1.23 30.94 26.61
C ALA A 74 0.74 29.83 25.65
N LEU A 75 0.71 28.57 26.10
CA LEU A 75 0.26 27.41 25.33
C LEU A 75 -0.88 26.65 26.05
N SER A 76 -1.49 27.25 27.08
CA SER A 76 -2.59 26.64 27.82
C SER A 76 -3.81 26.35 26.95
N ASP A 77 -4.05 27.19 25.97
CA ASP A 77 -5.11 27.02 24.98
C ASP A 77 -4.99 25.70 24.18
N LEU A 78 -3.76 25.27 23.88
CA LEU A 78 -3.49 23.99 23.20
C LEU A 78 -3.68 22.78 24.13
N ALA A 79 -3.38 22.93 25.42
CA ALA A 79 -3.68 21.89 26.40
C ALA A 79 -5.19 21.75 26.61
N ASP A 80 -5.91 22.86 26.72
CA ASP A 80 -7.37 22.86 26.85
C ASP A 80 -8.03 22.26 25.61
N TRP A 81 -7.50 22.54 24.41
CA TRP A 81 -7.95 21.89 23.17
C TRP A 81 -7.69 20.39 23.20
N MET A 82 -6.52 19.95 23.68
CA MET A 82 -6.24 18.52 23.82
C MET A 82 -7.26 17.85 24.74
N ASP A 83 -7.53 18.43 25.90
CA ASP A 83 -8.46 17.85 26.88
C ASP A 83 -9.89 17.77 26.32
N ARG A 84 -10.36 18.79 25.58
CA ARG A 84 -11.65 18.73 24.87
C ARG A 84 -11.69 17.64 23.80
N ALA A 85 -10.64 17.55 22.98
CA ALA A 85 -10.57 16.55 21.92
C ALA A 85 -10.53 15.12 22.48
N VAL A 86 -9.84 14.91 23.61
CA VAL A 86 -9.86 13.62 24.33
C VAL A 86 -11.25 13.33 24.88
N ALA A 87 -11.86 14.30 25.57
CA ALA A 87 -13.20 14.13 26.13
C ALA A 87 -14.25 13.80 25.06
N LYS A 88 -14.14 14.40 23.85
CA LYS A 88 -15.02 14.10 22.73
C LYS A 88 -14.78 12.71 22.12
N GLN A 89 -13.52 12.26 22.07
CA GLN A 89 -13.19 10.91 21.62
C GLN A 89 -13.63 9.84 22.62
N ASP A 90 -13.63 10.16 23.91
CA ASP A 90 -14.07 9.28 24.99
C ASP A 90 -15.59 9.39 25.24
N GLU A 91 -16.28 10.33 24.56
CA GLU A 91 -17.74 10.43 24.62
C GLU A 91 -18.35 9.13 24.09
N VAL A 92 -19.30 8.59 24.85
CA VAL A 92 -19.81 7.23 24.71
C VAL A 92 -20.30 6.98 23.28
N VAL A 93 -19.50 6.22 22.53
CA VAL A 93 -19.86 5.69 21.21
C VAL A 93 -21.22 5.00 21.34
N THR A 94 -22.22 5.52 20.65
CA THR A 94 -23.57 4.94 20.68
C THR A 94 -23.49 3.49 20.20
N PRO A 95 -24.37 2.58 20.67
CA PRO A 95 -24.38 1.19 20.21
C PRO A 95 -24.47 1.07 18.68
N GLN A 96 -25.11 2.04 18.01
CA GLN A 96 -25.18 2.12 16.56
C GLN A 96 -23.80 2.39 15.93
N GLU A 97 -23.07 3.39 16.40
CA GLU A 97 -21.72 3.70 15.90
C GLU A 97 -20.76 2.52 16.06
N HIS A 98 -20.91 1.75 17.14
CA HIS A 98 -20.13 0.53 17.34
C HIS A 98 -20.46 -0.56 16.30
N GLN A 99 -21.74 -0.67 15.91
CA GLN A 99 -22.16 -1.57 14.83
C GLN A 99 -21.64 -1.09 13.47
N TRP A 100 -21.67 0.21 13.19
CA TRP A 100 -21.13 0.79 11.97
C TRP A 100 -19.62 0.59 11.87
N SER A 101 -18.88 0.80 12.96
CA SER A 101 -17.44 0.53 13.04
C SER A 101 -17.12 -0.94 12.77
N LYS A 102 -17.86 -1.88 13.39
CA LYS A 102 -17.71 -3.32 13.11
C LYS A 102 -17.99 -3.66 11.64
N LYS A 103 -19.02 -3.07 11.05
CA LYS A 103 -19.38 -3.27 9.64
C LYS A 103 -18.30 -2.72 8.71
N LEU A 104 -17.73 -1.56 9.04
CA LEU A 104 -16.66 -0.93 8.28
C LEU A 104 -15.38 -1.79 8.33
N ASN A 105 -15.00 -2.30 9.50
CA ASN A 105 -13.87 -3.22 9.65
C ASN A 105 -14.09 -4.51 8.84
N ALA A 106 -15.30 -5.08 8.90
CA ALA A 106 -15.63 -6.27 8.12
C ALA A 106 -15.58 -6.03 6.60
N MET A 107 -15.97 -4.83 6.14
CA MET A 107 -15.80 -4.47 4.73
C MET A 107 -14.32 -4.27 4.37
N HIS A 108 -13.54 -3.62 5.22
CA HIS A 108 -12.12 -3.40 5.00
C HIS A 108 -11.35 -4.73 4.85
N GLU A 109 -11.59 -5.69 5.75
CA GLU A 109 -11.01 -7.04 5.66
C GLU A 109 -11.42 -7.79 4.38
N ARG A 110 -12.64 -7.57 3.88
CA ARG A 110 -13.08 -8.17 2.61
C ARG A 110 -12.33 -7.56 1.42
N VAL A 111 -12.08 -6.25 1.43
CA VAL A 111 -11.30 -5.58 0.39
C VAL A 111 -9.86 -6.10 0.39
N LEU A 112 -9.19 -6.16 1.55
CA LEU A 112 -7.83 -6.70 1.66
C LEU A 112 -7.73 -8.15 1.17
N ASN A 113 -8.72 -8.99 1.50
CA ASN A 113 -8.77 -10.37 1.01
C ASN A 113 -9.01 -10.44 -0.50
N ALA A 114 -9.79 -9.52 -1.07
CA ALA A 114 -9.98 -9.45 -2.53
C ALA A 114 -8.68 -9.04 -3.23
N GLU A 115 -7.98 -8.02 -2.73
CA GLU A 115 -6.69 -7.58 -3.26
C GLU A 115 -5.66 -8.70 -3.28
N ARG A 116 -5.54 -9.46 -2.17
CA ARG A 116 -4.65 -10.62 -2.10
C ARG A 116 -4.97 -11.67 -3.17
N LYS A 117 -6.25 -11.99 -3.36
CA LYS A 117 -6.68 -12.94 -4.40
C LYS A 117 -6.38 -12.43 -5.81
N TYR A 118 -6.52 -11.12 -6.05
CA TYR A 118 -6.16 -10.53 -7.34
C TYR A 118 -4.66 -10.62 -7.61
N GLU A 119 -3.84 -10.40 -6.59
CA GLU A 119 -2.39 -10.54 -6.69
C GLU A 119 -1.98 -11.99 -7.00
N GLU A 120 -2.52 -12.96 -6.25
CA GLU A 120 -2.29 -14.39 -6.51
C GLU A 120 -2.72 -14.81 -7.93
N ALA A 121 -3.86 -14.30 -8.41
CA ALA A 121 -4.34 -14.58 -9.76
C ALA A 121 -3.43 -13.95 -10.83
N ARG A 122 -2.89 -12.76 -10.56
CA ARG A 122 -1.95 -12.08 -11.45
C ARG A 122 -0.64 -12.85 -11.56
N ASP A 123 -0.13 -13.39 -10.47
CA ASP A 123 1.12 -14.17 -10.50
C ASP A 123 0.94 -15.51 -11.21
N LYS A 124 -0.17 -16.22 -10.96
CA LYS A 124 -0.52 -17.43 -11.74
C LYS A 124 -0.62 -17.14 -13.24
N ARG A 125 -1.13 -15.96 -13.62
CA ARG A 125 -1.17 -15.55 -15.03
C ARG A 125 0.23 -15.39 -15.61
N LYS A 126 1.16 -14.76 -14.89
CA LYS A 126 2.56 -14.63 -15.33
C LYS A 126 3.22 -16.00 -15.49
N ASP A 127 3.00 -16.91 -14.55
CA ASP A 127 3.54 -18.27 -14.63
C ASP A 127 3.01 -19.00 -15.86
N LEU A 128 1.70 -18.90 -16.13
CA LEU A 128 1.11 -19.46 -17.35
C LEU A 128 1.65 -18.82 -18.62
N GLU A 129 1.81 -17.49 -18.66
CA GLU A 129 2.44 -16.78 -19.78
C GLU A 129 3.87 -17.30 -20.04
N ALA A 130 4.65 -17.54 -18.99
CA ALA A 130 6.00 -18.12 -19.09
C ALA A 130 5.98 -19.56 -19.63
N VAL A 131 5.04 -20.40 -19.17
CA VAL A 131 4.87 -21.77 -19.67
C VAL A 131 4.49 -21.77 -21.15
N VAL A 132 3.57 -20.89 -21.57
CA VAL A 132 3.17 -20.75 -22.98
C VAL A 132 4.35 -20.32 -23.84
N GLN A 133 5.16 -19.37 -23.36
CA GLN A 133 6.36 -18.92 -24.06
C GLN A 133 7.38 -20.07 -24.24
N ALA A 134 7.65 -20.83 -23.18
CA ALA A 134 8.55 -21.99 -23.24
C ALA A 134 8.05 -23.07 -24.21
N LEU A 135 6.73 -23.35 -24.21
CA LEU A 135 6.13 -24.31 -25.14
C LEU A 135 6.22 -23.84 -26.60
N ALA A 136 6.03 -22.54 -26.85
CA ALA A 136 6.17 -21.95 -28.17
C ALA A 136 7.62 -22.08 -28.69
N GLU A 137 8.61 -21.82 -27.84
CA GLU A 137 10.03 -22.00 -28.17
C GLU A 137 10.36 -23.47 -28.48
N GLN A 138 9.87 -24.40 -27.65
CA GLN A 138 10.04 -25.83 -27.89
C GLN A 138 9.40 -26.27 -29.22
N LEU A 139 8.21 -25.76 -29.55
CA LEU A 139 7.55 -26.04 -30.83
C LEU A 139 8.42 -25.55 -31.99
N GLN A 140 8.97 -24.33 -31.93
CA GLN A 140 9.87 -23.81 -32.96
C GLN A 140 11.12 -24.69 -33.14
N VAL A 141 11.73 -25.16 -32.06
CA VAL A 141 12.87 -26.10 -32.13
C VAL A 141 12.45 -27.39 -32.82
N SER A 142 11.32 -27.99 -32.44
CA SER A 142 10.82 -29.22 -33.06
C SER A 142 10.52 -29.09 -34.55
N ILE A 143 10.01 -27.93 -34.98
CA ILE A 143 9.75 -27.62 -36.39
C ILE A 143 11.06 -27.58 -37.17
N ARG A 144 12.09 -26.92 -36.62
CA ARG A 144 13.43 -26.86 -37.23
C ARG A 144 14.07 -28.24 -37.34
N ASP A 145 13.97 -29.05 -36.28
CA ASP A 145 14.51 -30.41 -36.28
C ASP A 145 13.80 -31.31 -37.29
N ARG A 146 12.48 -31.23 -37.38
CA ARG A 146 11.70 -31.94 -38.41
C ARG A 146 12.13 -31.54 -39.81
N ALA A 147 12.30 -30.24 -40.09
CA ALA A 147 12.78 -29.77 -41.39
C ALA A 147 14.19 -30.30 -41.71
N ARG A 148 15.09 -30.34 -40.72
CA ARG A 148 16.44 -30.88 -40.87
C ARG A 148 16.42 -32.38 -41.17
N LEU A 149 15.57 -33.15 -40.49
CA LEU A 149 15.39 -34.58 -40.70
C LEU A 149 14.78 -34.87 -42.08
N GLN A 150 13.78 -34.09 -42.50
CA GLN A 150 13.20 -34.19 -43.83
C GLN A 150 14.27 -33.99 -44.92
N GLY A 151 15.09 -32.94 -44.80
CA GLY A 151 16.19 -32.71 -45.74
C GLY A 151 17.26 -33.82 -45.72
N LYS A 152 17.46 -34.53 -44.61
CA LYS A 152 18.32 -35.73 -44.58
C LYS A 152 17.67 -36.91 -45.30
N LEU A 153 16.38 -37.15 -45.09
CA LEU A 153 15.62 -38.17 -45.80
C LEU A 153 15.66 -37.96 -47.32
N ASP A 154 15.41 -36.73 -47.78
CA ASP A 154 15.44 -36.40 -49.21
C ASP A 154 16.82 -36.65 -49.84
N ARG A 155 17.90 -36.34 -49.12
CA ARG A 155 19.28 -36.64 -49.57
C ARG A 155 19.55 -38.14 -49.63
N MET A 156 19.11 -38.91 -48.64
CA MET A 156 19.25 -40.37 -48.66
C MET A 156 18.44 -41.00 -49.78
N ALA A 157 17.20 -40.54 -50.01
CA ALA A 157 16.36 -41.00 -51.10
C ALA A 157 17.01 -40.75 -52.47
N LYS A 158 17.55 -39.54 -52.70
CA LYS A 158 18.29 -39.21 -53.93
C LYS A 158 19.54 -40.08 -54.11
N LYS A 159 20.32 -40.30 -53.04
CA LYS A 159 21.51 -41.16 -53.08
C LYS A 159 21.15 -42.62 -53.35
N GLY A 160 20.07 -43.13 -52.76
CA GLY A 160 19.55 -44.47 -53.02
C GLY A 160 19.03 -44.65 -54.44
N ALA A 161 18.36 -43.64 -55.01
CA ALA A 161 17.94 -43.63 -56.41
C ALA A 161 19.14 -43.61 -57.38
N GLY A 162 20.18 -42.81 -57.09
CA GLY A 162 21.42 -42.78 -57.87
C GLY A 162 22.21 -44.10 -57.82
N LEU A 163 22.26 -44.75 -56.65
CA LEU A 163 22.85 -46.09 -56.51
C LEU A 163 22.06 -47.18 -57.25
N ARG A 164 20.73 -47.07 -57.31
CA ARG A 164 19.89 -47.96 -58.12
C ARG A 164 20.11 -47.78 -59.62
N SER A 165 20.26 -46.54 -60.08
CA SER A 165 20.55 -46.21 -61.48
C SER A 165 21.93 -46.71 -61.95
N LEU A 166 22.91 -46.83 -61.05
CA LEU A 166 24.24 -47.38 -61.35
C LEU A 166 24.28 -48.92 -61.37
N ASN A 167 23.24 -49.59 -60.86
CA ASN A 167 23.14 -51.04 -60.76
C ASN A 167 22.22 -51.67 -61.82
N GLU A 168 21.63 -50.87 -62.74
CA GLU A 168 20.99 -51.44 -63.93
C GLU A 168 22.08 -51.80 -64.96
N PRO A 169 22.28 -53.09 -65.27
CA PRO A 169 23.23 -53.48 -66.30
C PRO A 169 22.70 -53.00 -67.65
N SER A 170 23.44 -52.11 -68.30
CA SER A 170 23.28 -51.82 -69.73
C SER A 170 23.45 -53.12 -70.50
N SER A 171 22.35 -53.73 -70.92
CA SER A 171 22.39 -54.85 -71.88
C SER A 171 22.21 -54.30 -73.30
N PRO A 172 23.04 -54.75 -74.26
CA PRO A 172 22.92 -54.41 -75.68
C PRO A 172 21.68 -55.03 -76.34
#